data_AF-A0A9E4PN93-F1
#
_entry.id   AF-A0A9E4PN93-F1
#
_cell.length_a   1.000
_cell.length_b   1.000
_cell.length_c   1.000
_cell.angle_alpha   90.00
_cell.angle_beta   90.00
_cell.angle_gamma   90.00
#
_symmetry.space_group_name_H-M   'P 1'
#
loop_
_entity.id
_entity.type
_entity.pdbx_description
1 polymer ?
#
loop_
_entity_poly.entity_id
_entity_poly.type
_entity_poly.pdbx_seq_one_letter_code
_entity_poly.pdbx_strand_id
1 'polypeptide(L)' 'MELKLIRGVDSAEEILTRTDPLDLGELPESVLNRTRQVFGEGVSPEESVVRMLSDVRGNGDVAVRHYAR' A
#
# COMPACT_ATOMS: atom_id res chain seq x y z
N MET A 1 6.76 -6.42 -12.94
CA MET A 1 6.18 -5.20 -12.36
C MET A 1 6.43 -4.10 -13.36
N GLU A 2 5.38 -3.65 -14.05
CA GLU A 2 5.46 -2.58 -15.06
C GLU A 2 5.41 -1.23 -14.32
N LEU A 3 6.44 -0.40 -14.48
CA LEU A 3 6.45 0.95 -13.90
C LEU A 3 5.73 1.91 -14.87
N LYS A 4 4.70 2.61 -14.37
CA LYS A 4 3.94 3.57 -15.17
C LYS A 4 4.73 4.88 -15.29
N LEU A 5 5.27 5.15 -16.47
CA LEU A 5 5.98 6.40 -16.78
C LEU A 5 4.98 7.50 -17.13
N ILE A 6 4.81 8.49 -16.25
CA ILE A 6 4.07 9.72 -16.54
C ILE A 6 5.01 10.70 -17.26
N ARG A 7 4.53 11.36 -18.31
CA ARG A 7 5.29 12.37 -19.07
C ARG A 7 4.55 13.70 -19.05
N GLY A 8 5.30 14.79 -18.86
CA GLY A 8 4.76 16.15 -18.83
C GLY A 8 4.49 16.65 -17.41
N VAL A 9 4.67 17.96 -17.21
CA VAL A 9 4.55 18.58 -15.88
C VAL A 9 3.11 18.62 -15.40
N ASP A 10 2.15 18.90 -16.28
CA ASP A 10 0.72 18.98 -15.94
C ASP A 10 0.18 17.62 -15.47
N SER A 11 0.55 16.54 -16.18
CA SER A 11 0.17 15.16 -15.80
C SER A 11 0.89 14.69 -14.52
N ALA A 12 2.08 15.21 -14.24
CA ALA A 12 2.78 14.91 -13.00
C ALA A 12 2.13 15.65 -11.81
N GLU A 13 1.78 16.93 -11.99
CA GLU A 13 1.10 17.73 -10.97
C GLU A 13 -0.23 17.09 -10.57
N GLU A 14 -1.06 16.69 -11.54
CA GLU A 14 -2.31 15.98 -11.29
C GLU A 14 -2.12 14.74 -10.40
N ILE A 15 -1.11 13.91 -10.68
CA ILE A 15 -0.85 12.69 -9.91
C ILE A 15 -0.25 12.97 -8.54
N LEU A 16 0.67 13.94 -8.45
CA LEU A 16 1.42 14.26 -7.23
C LEU A 16 0.60 15.09 -6.23
N THR A 17 -0.40 15.84 -6.70
CA THR A 17 -1.24 16.72 -5.87
C THR A 17 -2.56 16.09 -5.44
N ARG A 18 -2.84 14.83 -5.82
CA ARG A 18 -4.02 14.12 -5.32
C ARG A 18 -4.01 14.14 -3.79
N THR A 19 -5.13 14.63 -3.24
CA THR A 19 -5.40 14.80 -1.81
C THR A 19 -5.20 13.51 -1.02
N ASP A 20 -5.34 12.36 -1.70
CA ASP A 20 -4.93 11.07 -1.18
C ASP A 20 -4.03 10.37 -2.21
N PRO A 21 -2.70 10.31 -1.98
CA PRO A 21 -1.78 9.56 -2.82
C PRO A 21 -2.11 8.06 -2.89
N LEU A 22 -3.01 7.60 -2.01
CA LEU A 22 -3.52 6.24 -1.90
C LEU A 22 -5.00 6.10 -2.28
N ASP A 23 -5.66 7.14 -2.81
CA ASP A 23 -6.96 6.99 -3.50
C ASP A 23 -6.72 6.28 -4.84
N LEU A 24 -6.41 5.01 -4.71
CA LEU A 24 -6.11 4.06 -5.75
C LEU A 24 -7.46 3.53 -6.18
N GLY A 25 -8.13 4.28 -7.06
CA GLY A 25 -9.22 3.76 -7.87
C GLY A 25 -8.80 2.38 -8.37
N GLU A 26 -9.44 1.36 -7.80
CA GLU A 26 -9.03 -0.05 -7.77
C GLU A 26 -7.52 -0.30 -7.63
N LEU A 27 -7.06 -0.49 -6.38
CA LEU A 27 -5.76 -1.04 -6.06
C LEU A 27 -5.38 -2.21 -6.99
N PRO A 28 -4.13 -2.28 -7.49
CA PRO A 28 -3.73 -3.38 -8.36
C PRO A 28 -4.05 -4.74 -7.74
N GLU A 29 -4.54 -5.70 -8.52
CA GLU A 29 -4.89 -7.04 -8.02
C GLU A 29 -3.73 -7.70 -7.26
N SER A 30 -2.48 -7.45 -7.68
CA SER A 30 -1.30 -7.94 -6.98
C SER A 30 -1.23 -7.48 -5.51
N VAL A 31 -1.64 -6.24 -5.22
CA VAL A 31 -1.71 -5.69 -3.87
C VAL A 31 -2.86 -6.35 -3.10
N LEU A 32 -4.05 -6.43 -3.70
CA LEU A 32 -5.22 -7.07 -3.08
C LEU A 32 -4.96 -8.55 -2.75
N ASN A 33 -4.32 -9.28 -3.66
CA ASN A 33 -3.95 -10.68 -3.49
C ASN A 33 -2.91 -10.84 -2.38
N ARG A 34 -1.89 -9.97 -2.33
CA ARG A 34 -0.88 -10.01 -1.27
C ARG A 34 -1.47 -9.69 0.10
N THR A 35 -2.35 -8.69 0.17
CA THR A 35 -3.09 -8.35 1.40
C THR A 35 -3.88 -9.56 1.91
N ARG A 36 -4.65 -10.23 1.03
CA ARG A 36 -5.37 -11.46 1.39
C ARG A 36 -4.44 -12.58 1.86
N GLN A 37 -3.29 -12.76 1.22
CA GLN A 37 -2.33 -13.80 1.59
C GLN A 37 -1.73 -13.58 2.98
N VAL A 38 -1.44 -12.32 3.35
CA VAL A 38 -0.77 -11.99 4.61
C VAL A 38 -1.77 -11.81 5.76
N PHE A 39 -2.93 -11.19 5.50
CA PHE A 39 -3.89 -10.78 6.54
C PHE A 39 -5.19 -11.58 6.55
N GLY A 40 -5.43 -12.41 5.53
CA GLY A 40 -6.66 -13.19 5.38
C GLY A 40 -7.74 -12.49 4.55
N GLU A 41 -8.82 -13.23 4.25
CA GLU A 41 -9.98 -12.68 3.55
C GLU A 41 -10.73 -11.66 4.41
N GLY A 42 -11.25 -10.61 3.76
CA GLY A 42 -12.05 -9.57 4.41
C GLY A 42 -11.27 -8.43 5.06
N VAL A 43 -9.94 -8.51 5.14
CA VAL A 43 -9.11 -7.40 5.62
C VAL A 43 -8.80 -6.45 4.46
N SER A 44 -9.18 -5.18 4.61
CA SER A 44 -8.87 -4.18 3.61
C SER A 44 -7.37 -3.83 3.60
N PRO A 45 -6.82 -3.36 2.48
CA PRO A 45 -5.45 -2.85 2.42
C PRO A 45 -5.18 -1.75 3.46
N GLU A 46 -6.14 -0.85 3.68
CA GLU A 46 -6.04 0.21 4.68
C GLU A 46 -6.00 -0.35 6.10
N GLU A 47 -6.87 -1.32 6.41
CA GLU A 47 -6.89 -1.99 7.71
C GLU A 47 -5.57 -2.75 7.96
N SER A 48 -5.00 -3.33 6.90
CA SER A 48 -3.70 -4.01 6.96
C SER A 48 -2.58 -3.04 7.34
N VAL A 49 -2.57 -1.83 6.78
CA VAL A 49 -1.61 -0.78 7.15
C VAL A 49 -1.77 -0.39 8.63
N VAL A 50 -3.01 -0.22 9.11
CA VAL A 50 -3.27 0.11 10.51
C VAL A 50 -2.71 -0.97 11.44
N ARG A 51 -2.90 -2.25 11.10
CA ARG A 51 -2.34 -3.39 11.85
C ARG A 51 -0.82 -3.40 11.81
N MET A 52 -0.20 -3.25 10.63
CA MET A 52 1.27 -3.17 10.50
C MET A 52 1.86 -2.06 11.38
N LEU A 53 1.24 -0.87 11.38
CA LEU A 53 1.70 0.26 12.21
C LEU A 53 1.57 -0.04 13.70
N SER A 54 0.49 -0.71 14.11
CA SER A 54 0.32 -1.16 15.49
C SER A 54 1.41 -2.15 15.90
N ASP A 55 1.70 -3.13 15.05
CA ASP A 55 2.70 -4.16 15.31
C ASP A 55 4.12 -3.60 15.34
N VAL A 56 4.43 -2.63 14.49
CA VAL A 56 5.72 -1.91 14.53
C VAL A 56 5.84 -1.07 15.80
N ARG A 57 4.77 -0.42 16.26
CA ARG A 57 4.80 0.30 17.54
C ARG A 57 5.04 -0.63 18.73
N GLY A 58 4.51 -1.85 18.69
CA GLY A 58 4.68 -2.84 19.77
C GLY A 58 5.99 -3.61 19.71
N ASN A 59 6.44 -4.00 18.51
CA ASN A 59 7.50 -4.98 18.29
C ASN A 59 8.71 -4.45 17.50
N GLY A 60 8.68 -3.19 17.08
CA GLY A 60 9.75 -2.52 16.35
C GLY A 60 10.16 -3.26 15.08
N ASP A 61 11.47 -3.34 14.84
CA ASP A 61 12.06 -3.93 13.63
C ASP A 61 11.69 -5.40 13.40
N VAL A 62 11.28 -6.13 14.44
CA VAL A 62 10.83 -7.53 14.28
C VAL A 62 9.58 -7.57 13.40
N ALA A 63 8.63 -6.65 13.61
CA ALA A 63 7.43 -6.53 12.78
C ALA A 63 7.78 -6.14 11.34
N VAL A 64 8.72 -5.19 11.15
CA VAL A 64 9.17 -4.79 9.81
C VAL A 64 9.73 -5.99 9.03
N ARG A 65 10.60 -6.79 9.66
CA ARG A 65 11.18 -7.99 9.05
C ARG A 65 10.15 -9.09 8.79
N HIS A 66 9.06 -9.13 9.54
CA HIS A 66 7.97 -10.09 9.32
C HIS A 66 7.22 -9.76 8.02
N TYR A 67 6.86 -8.49 7.80
CA TYR A 67 6.09 -8.07 6.63
C TYR A 67 6.92 -7.87 5.35
N ALA A 68 8.23 -7.69 5.46
CA ALA A 68 9.13 -7.52 4.32
C ALA A 68 9.47 -8.85 3.59
N ARG A 69 8.91 -9.99 4.05
CA ARG A 69 9.05 -11.29 3.40
C ARG A 69 8.04 -11.45 2.26
#